data_AF-A0A3B8Q8B2-F1
#
_entry.id   AF-A0A3B8Q8B2-F1
#
_cell.length_a   1.000
_cell.length_b   1.000
_cell.length_c   1.000
_cell.angle_alpha   90.00
_cell.angle_beta   90.00
_cell.angle_gamma   90.00
#
_symmetry.space_group_name_H-M   'P 1'
#
loop_
_entity.id
_entity.type
_entity.pdbx_description
1 polymer ?
#
loop_
_entity_poly.entity_id
_entity_poly.type
_entity_poly.pdbx_seq_one_letter_code
_entity_poly.pdbx_strand_id
1 'polypeptide(L)'
;MEKESYDIAVVVRAAFPFAPPEVYFMDPKLFLQFPHVDQFGKLCLTNAASTFSPRLVDGTMGFLLTEALQLIARSQSGLDDQDFILEFGDYWRRLPTFRAESKFYSLLATNGPTRLIRFYAAKGFALFADADEALCNWLECYGGGFRPKDFNAKPTIFVWLDQPLHPRNYPKTAHDIQVLTRQSCVNADEFLASAIPVESGRLPLILGFKTSSGPVLAGLEIREPTVAKAGDLTQRRNCRNDGFRARRVPDAVLVQRYFGATHVSLAEVVRVDAEWCLYRGGNGFSAELFAKKVAIVGCGSLGADLAAMMAKAGVGSFVFVDDEVLDWGNVSRHFLGGVHVGQSKATALASELARQMPWLKTEAMVSSAEALIDERPDVLRRCDLIISTTGDWTSECMLNAACRTLTRFPALIFGWTEAYGIAGHALAVLA
;
A
#
# COMPACT_ATOMS: atom_id res chain seq x y z
N MET A 1 -33.97 -2.75 -34.14
CA MET A 1 -32.68 -2.39 -33.53
C MET A 1 -31.98 -1.45 -34.48
N GLU A 2 -31.87 -0.17 -34.12
CA GLU A 2 -30.95 0.72 -34.82
C GLU A 2 -29.54 0.10 -34.73
N LYS A 3 -28.86 -0.04 -35.87
CA LYS A 3 -27.44 -0.42 -35.85
C LYS A 3 -26.69 0.79 -35.34
N GLU A 4 -26.21 0.71 -34.11
CA GLU A 4 -25.22 1.67 -33.62
C GLU A 4 -23.96 1.57 -34.49
N SER A 5 -23.49 2.71 -34.98
CA SER A 5 -22.28 2.83 -35.80
C SER A 5 -21.24 3.61 -35.01
N TYR A 6 -20.00 3.11 -34.99
CA TYR A 6 -18.89 3.72 -34.27
C TYR A 6 -17.76 4.06 -35.23
N ASP A 7 -17.25 5.28 -35.14
CA ASP A 7 -16.10 5.72 -35.93
C ASP A 7 -14.79 5.44 -35.17
N ILE A 8 -13.87 4.76 -35.85
CA ILE A 8 -12.57 4.36 -35.30
C ILE A 8 -11.44 4.99 -36.12
N ALA A 9 -10.45 5.57 -35.45
CA ALA A 9 -9.23 6.06 -36.06
C ALA A 9 -8.04 5.15 -35.70
N VAL A 10 -7.16 4.93 -36.68
CA VAL A 10 -5.87 4.26 -36.46
C VAL A 10 -4.76 5.29 -36.59
N VAL A 11 -3.97 5.44 -35.53
CA VAL A 11 -2.92 6.44 -35.41
C VAL A 11 -1.56 5.75 -35.47
N VAL A 12 -0.81 6.06 -36.52
CA VAL A 12 0.58 5.62 -36.68
C VAL A 12 1.50 6.71 -36.15
N ARG A 13 2.24 6.42 -35.07
CA ARG A 13 3.21 7.35 -34.47
C ARG A 13 4.58 7.22 -35.12
N ALA A 14 5.44 8.22 -34.92
CA ALA A 14 6.82 8.22 -35.40
C ALA A 14 7.68 7.04 -34.86
N ALA A 15 7.29 6.42 -33.75
CA ALA A 15 7.97 5.25 -33.18
C ALA A 15 7.72 3.94 -33.96
N PHE A 16 6.80 3.96 -34.92
CA PHE A 16 6.53 2.83 -35.80
C PHE A 16 7.76 2.52 -36.69
N PRO A 17 8.16 1.24 -36.89
CA PRO A 17 7.47 0.00 -36.51
C PRO A 17 7.86 -0.60 -35.16
N PHE A 18 8.63 0.11 -34.32
CA PHE A 18 9.08 -0.37 -33.01
C PHE A 18 8.02 -0.21 -31.90
N ALA A 19 6.97 0.56 -32.19
CA ALA A 19 5.72 0.58 -31.42
C ALA A 19 4.55 0.29 -32.38
N PRO A 20 3.57 -0.54 -31.96
CA PRO A 20 2.40 -0.81 -32.77
C PRO A 20 1.57 0.47 -32.96
N PRO A 21 0.81 0.57 -34.06
CA PRO A 21 -0.20 1.63 -34.24
C PRO A 21 -1.25 1.58 -33.13
N GLU A 22 -1.82 2.74 -32.82
CA GLU A 22 -2.84 2.87 -31.77
C GLU A 22 -4.23 3.00 -32.40
N VAL A 23 -5.24 2.43 -31.76
CA VAL A 23 -6.63 2.46 -32.23
C VAL A 23 -7.46 3.30 -31.26
N TYR A 24 -8.30 4.18 -31.80
CA TYR A 24 -9.11 5.13 -31.04
C TYR A 24 -10.56 5.13 -31.50
N PHE A 25 -11.51 5.21 -30.58
CA PHE A 25 -12.84 5.74 -30.86
C PHE A 25 -12.77 7.25 -31.09
N MET A 26 -13.47 7.73 -32.10
CA MET A 26 -13.58 9.17 -32.39
C MET A 26 -14.49 9.90 -31.39
N ASP A 27 -15.42 9.20 -30.73
CA ASP A 27 -16.26 9.76 -29.67
C ASP A 27 -15.69 9.45 -28.28
N PRO A 28 -15.11 10.43 -27.57
CA PRO A 28 -14.57 10.24 -26.22
C PRO A 28 -15.66 9.99 -25.16
N LYS A 29 -16.95 10.19 -25.47
CA LYS A 29 -18.07 9.89 -24.54
C LYS A 29 -18.22 8.40 -24.26
N LEU A 30 -17.60 7.55 -25.07
CA LEU A 30 -17.61 6.09 -24.92
C LEU A 30 -16.74 5.60 -23.75
N PHE A 31 -15.98 6.49 -23.12
CA PHE A 31 -15.27 6.19 -21.87
C PHE A 31 -16.25 5.71 -20.79
N LEU A 32 -15.94 4.56 -20.16
CA LEU A 32 -16.80 3.83 -19.20
C LEU A 32 -18.09 3.21 -19.78
N GLN A 33 -18.29 3.30 -21.10
CA GLN A 33 -19.33 2.54 -21.80
C GLN A 33 -18.77 1.22 -22.34
N PHE A 34 -17.48 1.21 -22.69
CA PHE A 34 -16.73 0.04 -23.13
C PHE A 34 -15.54 -0.21 -22.20
N PRO A 35 -15.27 -1.47 -21.81
CA PRO A 35 -14.01 -1.84 -21.17
C PRO A 35 -12.86 -1.66 -22.17
N HIS A 36 -11.63 -1.58 -21.65
CA HIS A 36 -10.40 -1.33 -22.40
C HIS A 36 -10.38 0.01 -23.16
N VAL A 37 -11.19 0.99 -22.76
CA VAL A 37 -11.21 2.33 -23.38
C VAL A 37 -10.75 3.39 -22.39
N ASP A 38 -9.78 4.21 -22.80
CA ASP A 38 -9.32 5.34 -21.99
C ASP A 38 -10.17 6.61 -22.18
N GLN A 39 -9.89 7.65 -21.38
CA GLN A 39 -10.63 8.92 -21.40
C GLN A 39 -10.51 9.70 -22.73
N PHE A 40 -9.58 9.33 -23.61
CA PHE A 40 -9.38 9.92 -24.93
C PHE A 40 -9.93 9.02 -26.04
N GLY A 41 -10.59 7.92 -25.70
CA GLY A 41 -11.13 6.95 -26.63
C GLY A 41 -10.11 5.92 -27.12
N LYS A 42 -8.89 5.82 -26.57
CA LYS A 42 -7.90 4.81 -26.99
C LYS A 42 -8.36 3.42 -26.56
N LEU A 43 -8.29 2.45 -27.47
CA LEU A 43 -8.55 1.03 -27.18
C LEU A 43 -7.26 0.34 -26.71
N CYS A 44 -7.31 -0.30 -25.54
CA CYS A 44 -6.29 -1.18 -24.99
C CYS A 44 -6.49 -2.60 -25.51
N LEU A 45 -6.07 -2.83 -26.76
CA LEU A 45 -6.33 -4.09 -27.48
C LEU A 45 -5.37 -5.22 -27.13
N THR A 46 -4.31 -4.91 -26.39
CA THR A 46 -3.17 -5.80 -26.18
C THR A 46 -2.75 -5.76 -24.74
N ASN A 47 -2.42 -6.91 -24.18
CA ASN A 47 -1.76 -6.96 -22.87
C ASN A 47 -0.31 -6.49 -22.98
N ALA A 48 0.29 -6.09 -21.85
CA ALA A 48 1.67 -5.61 -21.80
C ALA A 48 2.72 -6.63 -22.29
N ALA A 49 2.36 -7.91 -22.40
CA ALA A 49 3.21 -9.00 -22.88
C ALA A 49 3.14 -9.23 -24.40
N SER A 50 2.19 -8.59 -25.10
CA SER A 50 2.05 -8.70 -26.55
C SER A 50 3.28 -8.09 -27.22
N THR A 51 4.03 -8.92 -27.93
CA THR A 51 5.23 -8.51 -28.65
C THR A 51 4.93 -8.44 -30.14
N PHE A 52 5.24 -7.29 -30.74
CA PHE A 52 5.05 -7.05 -32.16
C PHE A 52 6.38 -7.14 -32.90
N SER A 53 6.39 -7.88 -34.01
CA SER A 53 7.54 -7.90 -34.88
C SER A 53 7.54 -6.65 -35.75
N PRO A 54 8.58 -5.80 -35.71
CA PRO A 54 8.68 -4.61 -36.57
C PRO A 54 8.77 -4.97 -38.06
N ARG A 55 8.90 -6.26 -38.40
CA ARG A 55 8.97 -6.78 -39.77
C ARG A 55 7.62 -7.24 -40.33
N LEU A 56 6.59 -7.39 -39.49
CA LEU A 56 5.26 -7.87 -39.89
C LEU A 56 4.21 -6.78 -39.68
N VAL A 57 4.37 -5.69 -40.41
CA VAL A 57 3.52 -4.49 -40.33
C VAL A 57 2.05 -4.80 -40.66
N ASP A 58 1.80 -5.44 -41.79
CA ASP A 58 0.43 -5.71 -42.26
C ASP A 58 -0.31 -6.66 -41.33
N GLY A 59 0.40 -7.69 -40.84
CA GLY A 59 -0.15 -8.64 -39.86
C GLY A 59 -0.49 -7.98 -38.53
N THR A 60 0.36 -7.04 -38.07
CA THR A 60 0.11 -6.28 -36.84
C THR A 60 -1.14 -5.41 -36.98
N MET A 61 -1.30 -4.71 -38.11
CA MET A 61 -2.47 -3.88 -38.37
C MET A 61 -3.76 -4.68 -38.47
N GLY A 62 -3.74 -5.81 -39.20
CA GLY A 62 -4.90 -6.69 -39.33
C GLY A 62 -5.34 -7.29 -37.99
N PHE A 63 -4.36 -7.69 -37.17
CA PHE A 63 -4.61 -8.18 -35.82
C PHE A 63 -5.28 -7.12 -34.93
N LEU A 64 -4.71 -5.90 -34.85
CA LEU A 64 -5.28 -4.83 -34.02
C LEU A 64 -6.71 -4.48 -34.43
N LEU A 65 -7.00 -4.39 -35.73
CA LEU A 65 -8.36 -4.13 -36.20
C LEU A 65 -9.34 -5.26 -35.85
N THR A 66 -8.88 -6.50 -35.91
CA THR A 66 -9.69 -7.66 -35.54
C THR A 66 -9.99 -7.65 -34.04
N GLU A 67 -8.98 -7.40 -33.20
CA GLU A 67 -9.16 -7.26 -31.74
C GLU A 67 -10.12 -6.11 -31.39
N ALA A 68 -10.02 -4.97 -32.08
CA ALA A 68 -10.94 -3.85 -31.87
C ALA A 68 -12.40 -4.21 -32.18
N LEU A 69 -12.64 -4.90 -33.30
CA LEU A 69 -13.98 -5.37 -33.67
C LEU A 69 -14.52 -6.40 -32.68
N GLN A 70 -13.66 -7.33 -32.23
CA GLN A 70 -14.04 -8.32 -31.23
C GLN A 70 -14.36 -7.70 -29.87
N LEU A 71 -13.58 -6.71 -29.42
CA LEU A 71 -13.86 -5.96 -28.18
C LEU A 71 -15.23 -5.28 -28.25
N ILE A 72 -15.54 -4.59 -29.35
CA ILE A 72 -16.82 -3.91 -29.56
C ILE A 72 -17.98 -4.92 -29.51
N ALA A 73 -17.87 -6.01 -30.28
CA ALA A 73 -18.92 -7.03 -30.36
C ALA A 73 -19.17 -7.70 -28.99
N ARG A 74 -18.10 -8.04 -28.25
CA ARG A 74 -18.22 -8.64 -26.92
C ARG A 74 -18.81 -7.68 -25.89
N SER A 75 -18.37 -6.42 -25.90
CA SER A 75 -18.89 -5.37 -25.01
C SER A 75 -20.39 -5.14 -25.20
N GLN A 76 -20.88 -5.12 -26.45
CA GLN A 76 -22.31 -4.97 -26.74
C GLN A 76 -23.15 -6.15 -26.22
N SER A 77 -22.56 -7.35 -26.14
CA SER A 77 -23.23 -8.53 -25.59
C SER A 77 -23.19 -8.61 -24.06
N GLY A 78 -22.49 -7.68 -23.38
CA GLY A 78 -22.31 -7.66 -21.93
C GLY A 78 -21.34 -8.71 -21.37
N LEU A 79 -20.63 -9.44 -22.25
CA LEU A 79 -19.72 -10.52 -21.84
C LEU A 79 -18.46 -10.01 -21.11
N ASP A 80 -18.06 -8.76 -21.34
CA ASP A 80 -16.83 -8.16 -20.77
C ASP A 80 -17.11 -7.21 -19.57
N ASP A 81 -18.31 -7.22 -18.97
CA ASP A 81 -18.62 -6.37 -17.79
C ASP A 81 -17.68 -6.67 -16.59
N GLN A 82 -17.10 -7.88 -16.55
CA GLN A 82 -16.14 -8.29 -15.55
C GLN A 82 -14.76 -7.60 -15.72
N ASP A 83 -14.42 -7.15 -16.93
CA ASP A 83 -13.16 -6.45 -17.20
C ASP A 83 -13.15 -5.07 -16.54
N PHE A 84 -14.30 -4.39 -16.45
CA PHE A 84 -14.42 -3.15 -15.68
C PHE A 84 -14.07 -3.34 -14.20
N ILE A 85 -14.39 -4.51 -13.65
CA ILE A 85 -14.12 -4.84 -12.25
C ILE A 85 -12.63 -5.16 -12.06
N LEU A 86 -12.06 -5.96 -12.95
CA LEU A 86 -10.64 -6.34 -12.93
C LEU A 86 -9.71 -5.13 -13.05
N GLU A 87 -10.06 -4.20 -13.94
CA GLU A 87 -9.27 -2.99 -14.21
C GLU A 87 -9.79 -1.77 -13.46
N PHE A 88 -10.57 -1.96 -12.40
CA PHE A 88 -11.21 -0.88 -11.67
C PHE A 88 -10.24 0.26 -11.32
N GLY A 89 -9.04 -0.06 -10.81
CA GLY A 89 -8.07 0.94 -10.38
C GLY A 89 -7.60 1.85 -11.52
N ASP A 90 -7.56 1.31 -12.72
CA ASP A 90 -7.13 1.98 -13.94
C ASP A 90 -8.21 2.97 -14.44
N TYR A 91 -9.48 2.57 -14.40
CA TYR A 91 -10.59 3.49 -14.66
C TYR A 91 -10.69 4.56 -13.58
N TRP A 92 -10.63 4.16 -12.30
CA TRP A 92 -10.75 5.05 -11.15
C TRP A 92 -9.72 6.19 -11.19
N ARG A 93 -8.46 5.89 -11.56
CA ARG A 93 -7.39 6.89 -11.72
C ARG A 93 -7.64 7.85 -12.90
N ARG A 94 -8.27 7.36 -13.97
CA ARG A 94 -8.52 8.12 -15.22
C ARG A 94 -9.84 8.90 -15.21
N LEU A 95 -10.62 8.84 -14.14
CA LEU A 95 -11.85 9.63 -14.04
C LEU A 95 -11.53 11.14 -14.10
N PRO A 96 -12.22 11.92 -14.97
CA PRO A 96 -11.98 13.35 -15.15
C PRO A 96 -12.53 14.21 -13.99
N THR A 97 -13.33 13.63 -13.09
CA THR A 97 -14.05 14.31 -12.02
C THR A 97 -13.11 14.75 -10.89
N PHE A 98 -13.41 15.92 -10.29
CA PHE A 98 -12.71 16.58 -9.17
C PHE A 98 -11.82 15.66 -8.34
N ARG A 99 -10.51 15.70 -8.61
CA ARG A 99 -9.53 14.93 -7.84
C ARG A 99 -9.42 15.50 -6.43
N ALA A 100 -9.32 14.61 -5.45
CA ALA A 100 -8.90 15.01 -4.10
C ALA A 100 -7.56 15.76 -4.18
N GLU A 101 -7.38 16.76 -3.33
CA GLU A 101 -6.14 17.55 -3.33
C GLU A 101 -4.94 16.79 -2.77
N SER A 102 -5.20 15.75 -1.99
CA SER A 102 -4.18 14.92 -1.33
C SER A 102 -4.14 13.52 -1.94
N LYS A 103 -2.94 12.95 -2.07
CA LYS A 103 -2.75 11.53 -2.39
C LYS A 103 -3.14 10.68 -1.19
N PHE A 104 -3.86 9.58 -1.40
CA PHE A 104 -4.24 8.68 -0.32
C PHE A 104 -3.28 7.50 -0.27
N TYR A 105 -2.69 7.27 0.90
CA TYR A 105 -1.83 6.12 1.20
C TYR A 105 -2.52 5.20 2.19
N SER A 106 -2.57 3.91 1.92
CA SER A 106 -3.28 2.95 2.78
C SER A 106 -2.33 1.94 3.41
N LEU A 107 -2.49 1.79 4.73
CA LEU A 107 -1.96 0.71 5.57
C LEU A 107 -3.07 -0.24 6.05
N LEU A 108 -4.27 -0.14 5.46
CA LEU A 108 -5.44 -0.87 5.92
C LEU A 108 -5.32 -2.35 5.60
N ALA A 109 -5.78 -3.18 6.53
CA ALA A 109 -6.08 -4.57 6.20
C ALA A 109 -7.20 -4.60 5.14
N THR A 110 -6.93 -5.20 3.99
CA THR A 110 -7.84 -5.22 2.85
C THR A 110 -8.87 -6.35 2.95
N ASN A 111 -9.64 -6.34 4.03
CA ASN A 111 -10.69 -7.29 4.34
C ASN A 111 -11.93 -6.58 4.91
N GLY A 112 -13.08 -7.25 4.81
CA GLY A 112 -14.28 -6.83 5.54
C GLY A 112 -14.20 -7.20 7.03
N PRO A 113 -15.12 -6.69 7.86
CA PRO A 113 -16.28 -5.87 7.50
C PRO A 113 -15.98 -4.36 7.43
N THR A 114 -16.99 -3.58 7.06
CA THR A 114 -17.02 -2.11 7.23
C THR A 114 -16.71 -1.73 8.68
N ARG A 115 -15.80 -0.77 8.88
CA ARG A 115 -15.31 -0.40 10.22
C ARG A 115 -14.80 1.04 10.28
N LEU A 116 -14.70 1.56 11.50
CA LEU A 116 -13.99 2.82 11.76
C LEU A 116 -12.48 2.61 11.64
N ILE A 117 -11.83 3.58 11.03
CA ILE A 117 -10.39 3.62 10.82
C ILE A 117 -9.86 5.00 11.20
N ARG A 118 -8.55 5.15 11.12
CA ARG A 118 -7.84 6.37 11.49
C ARG A 118 -7.12 6.90 10.27
N PHE A 119 -7.10 8.22 10.12
CA PHE A 119 -6.31 8.85 9.09
C PHE A 119 -5.50 10.03 9.65
N TYR A 120 -4.29 10.19 9.12
CA TYR A 120 -3.44 11.33 9.33
C TYR A 120 -3.35 12.11 8.02
N ALA A 121 -3.58 13.43 8.06
CA ALA A 121 -3.49 14.30 6.90
C ALA A 121 -2.36 15.31 7.07
N ALA A 122 -1.50 15.40 6.06
CA ALA A 122 -0.44 16.39 5.95
C ALA A 122 -0.54 17.10 4.58
N LYS A 123 0.36 18.06 4.34
CA LYS A 123 0.36 18.82 3.09
C LYS A 123 0.61 17.87 1.90
N GLY A 124 -0.42 17.64 1.08
CA GLY A 124 -0.35 16.86 -0.15
C GLY A 124 -0.61 15.36 -0.02
N PHE A 125 -0.80 14.83 1.19
CA PHE A 125 -1.16 13.41 1.36
C PHE A 125 -2.02 13.14 2.61
N ALA A 126 -2.73 12.02 2.58
CA ALA A 126 -3.43 11.42 3.71
C ALA A 126 -3.02 9.95 3.84
N LEU A 127 -2.68 9.52 5.05
CA LEU A 127 -2.32 8.14 5.38
C LEU A 127 -3.43 7.51 6.23
N PHE A 128 -3.89 6.31 5.87
CA PHE A 128 -5.00 5.62 6.53
C PHE A 128 -4.50 4.31 7.14
N ALA A 129 -4.91 4.01 8.37
CA ALA A 129 -4.63 2.74 9.03
C ALA A 129 -5.77 2.33 9.98
N ASP A 130 -5.78 1.06 10.39
CA ASP A 130 -6.78 0.53 11.32
C ASP A 130 -6.58 1.06 12.76
N ALA A 131 -5.37 1.48 13.12
CA ALA A 131 -5.03 1.98 14.45
C ALA A 131 -4.04 3.14 14.40
N ASP A 132 -4.06 3.99 15.44
CA ASP A 132 -3.16 5.15 15.57
C ASP A 132 -1.69 4.74 15.65
N GLU A 133 -1.39 3.61 16.32
CA GLU A 133 -0.04 3.07 16.43
C GLU A 133 0.59 2.79 15.07
N ALA A 134 -0.18 2.20 14.13
CA ALA A 134 0.32 1.90 12.80
C ALA A 134 0.66 3.17 11.99
N LEU A 135 -0.14 4.23 12.15
CA LEU A 135 0.16 5.54 11.54
C LEU A 135 1.43 6.15 12.13
N CYS A 136 1.54 6.19 13.46
CA CYS A 136 2.71 6.72 14.15
C CYS A 136 3.98 6.00 13.71
N ASN A 137 4.00 4.67 13.82
CA ASN A 137 5.18 3.87 13.52
C ASN A 137 5.65 4.07 12.07
N TRP A 138 4.70 4.08 11.12
CA TRP A 138 5.03 4.31 9.70
C TRP A 138 5.58 5.72 9.47
N LEU A 139 4.97 6.74 10.07
CA LEU A 139 5.37 8.14 9.92
C LEU A 139 6.74 8.44 10.57
N GLU A 140 7.03 7.82 11.71
CA GLU A 140 8.34 7.90 12.36
C GLU A 140 9.43 7.30 11.47
N CYS A 141 9.17 6.15 10.86
CA CYS A 141 10.14 5.47 10.00
C CYS A 141 10.34 6.18 8.65
N TYR A 142 9.30 6.76 8.04
CA TYR A 142 9.39 7.38 6.71
C TYR A 142 10.34 8.60 6.66
N GLY A 143 10.67 9.22 7.81
CA GLY A 143 11.76 10.19 7.90
C GLY A 143 11.46 11.59 7.34
N GLY A 144 10.17 11.95 7.16
CA GLY A 144 9.74 13.24 6.61
C GLY A 144 9.76 14.43 7.58
N GLY A 145 10.57 14.39 8.65
CA GLY A 145 10.55 15.41 9.70
C GLY A 145 9.33 15.33 10.64
N PHE A 146 8.62 14.20 10.62
CA PHE A 146 7.53 13.92 11.54
C PHE A 146 8.03 13.91 12.99
N ARG A 147 7.26 14.52 13.88
CA ARG A 147 7.49 14.45 15.32
C ARG A 147 6.24 13.88 15.97
N PRO A 148 6.35 12.91 16.88
CA PRO A 148 5.17 12.28 17.51
C PRO A 148 4.23 13.28 18.20
N LYS A 149 4.78 14.39 18.70
CA LYS A 149 4.01 15.48 19.32
C LYS A 149 3.06 16.23 18.37
N ASP A 150 3.32 16.17 17.06
CA ASP A 150 2.51 16.81 16.02
C ASP A 150 1.51 15.82 15.40
N PHE A 151 1.45 14.59 15.94
CA PHE A 151 0.54 13.55 15.49
C PHE A 151 -0.90 13.86 15.93
N ASN A 152 -1.79 13.94 14.96
CA ASN A 152 -3.22 14.09 15.20
C ASN A 152 -4.00 13.26 14.17
N ALA A 153 -4.21 11.98 14.50
CA ALA A 153 -5.09 11.13 13.71
C ALA A 153 -6.56 11.46 13.97
N LYS A 154 -7.35 11.48 12.90
CA LYS A 154 -8.79 11.73 12.91
C LYS A 154 -9.54 10.45 12.56
N PRO A 155 -10.74 10.24 13.10
CA PRO A 155 -11.54 9.08 12.74
C PRO A 155 -12.07 9.25 11.32
N THR A 156 -12.18 8.15 10.61
CA THR A 156 -12.97 8.06 9.37
C THR A 156 -13.50 6.64 9.22
N ILE A 157 -14.12 6.33 8.10
CA ILE A 157 -14.74 5.05 7.80
C ILE A 157 -14.05 4.34 6.63
N PHE A 158 -13.89 3.03 6.80
CA PHE A 158 -13.58 2.11 5.72
C PHE A 158 -14.82 1.30 5.42
N VAL A 159 -15.38 1.47 4.22
CA VAL A 159 -16.59 0.77 3.79
C VAL A 159 -16.20 -0.42 2.92
N TRP A 160 -16.43 -1.62 3.43
CA TRP A 160 -16.20 -2.85 2.68
C TRP A 160 -17.49 -3.27 1.98
N LEU A 161 -17.47 -3.31 0.65
CA LEU A 161 -18.60 -3.68 -0.18
C LEU A 161 -18.56 -5.17 -0.50
N ASP A 162 -19.70 -5.84 -0.39
CA ASP A 162 -19.84 -7.26 -0.74
C ASP A 162 -19.77 -7.51 -2.26
N GLN A 163 -20.09 -6.49 -3.05
CA GLN A 163 -20.07 -6.54 -4.51
C GLN A 163 -19.14 -5.45 -5.07
N PRO A 164 -18.38 -5.76 -6.12
CA PRO A 164 -17.56 -4.77 -6.81
C PRO A 164 -18.37 -3.61 -7.40
N LEU A 165 -17.74 -2.43 -7.44
CA LEU A 165 -18.35 -1.25 -8.05
C LEU A 165 -18.18 -1.27 -9.57
N HIS A 166 -19.32 -1.33 -10.27
CA HIS A 166 -19.38 -1.07 -11.70
C HIS A 166 -19.33 0.45 -11.97
N PRO A 167 -18.72 0.94 -13.08
CA PRO A 167 -18.65 2.37 -13.42
C PRO A 167 -19.98 3.14 -13.36
N ARG A 168 -21.09 2.48 -13.73
CA ARG A 168 -22.45 3.04 -13.64
C ARG A 168 -22.88 3.40 -12.21
N ASN A 169 -22.29 2.73 -11.23
CA ASN A 169 -22.60 2.84 -9.80
C ASN A 169 -21.53 3.61 -9.02
N TYR A 170 -20.59 4.27 -9.70
CA TYR A 170 -19.59 5.09 -9.01
C TYR A 170 -20.27 6.25 -8.27
N PRO A 171 -19.93 6.47 -6.98
CA PRO A 171 -20.57 7.49 -6.17
C PRO A 171 -20.26 8.88 -6.71
N LYS A 172 -21.30 9.69 -6.91
CA LYS A 172 -21.17 11.09 -7.40
C LYS A 172 -21.47 12.09 -6.29
N THR A 173 -22.26 11.65 -5.31
CA THR A 173 -22.73 12.46 -4.18
C THR A 173 -22.45 11.75 -2.85
N ALA A 174 -22.43 12.53 -1.78
CA ALA A 174 -22.23 12.00 -0.43
C ALA A 174 -23.41 11.09 -0.03
N HIS A 175 -24.61 11.32 -0.57
CA HIS A 175 -25.75 10.43 -0.40
C HIS A 175 -25.49 9.02 -0.94
N ASP A 176 -24.83 8.89 -2.10
CA ASP A 176 -24.49 7.58 -2.68
C ASP A 176 -23.61 6.77 -1.72
N ILE A 177 -22.68 7.44 -1.03
CA ILE A 177 -21.80 6.81 -0.02
C ILE A 177 -22.61 6.30 1.18
N GLN A 178 -23.58 7.09 1.65
CA GLN A 178 -24.47 6.66 2.72
C GLN A 178 -25.28 5.43 2.32
N VAL A 179 -25.82 5.40 1.09
CA VAL A 179 -26.57 4.25 0.56
C VAL A 179 -25.67 3.01 0.52
N LEU A 180 -24.46 3.12 -0.04
CA LEU A 180 -23.48 2.03 -0.09
C LEU A 180 -23.12 1.53 1.32
N THR A 181 -22.93 2.43 2.28
CA THR A 181 -22.59 2.06 3.66
C THR A 181 -23.74 1.32 4.34
N ARG A 182 -24.99 1.78 4.18
CA ARG A 182 -26.20 1.12 4.72
C ARG A 182 -26.45 -0.26 4.12
N GLN A 183 -26.07 -0.47 2.86
CA GLN A 183 -26.12 -1.79 2.22
C GLN A 183 -25.05 -2.73 2.79
N SER A 184 -23.93 -2.18 3.25
CA SER A 184 -22.76 -2.95 3.70
C SER A 184 -22.79 -3.31 5.18
N CYS A 185 -23.51 -2.56 6.03
CA CYS A 185 -23.63 -2.86 7.45
C CYS A 185 -24.90 -2.31 8.10
N VAL A 186 -25.37 -2.98 9.17
CA VAL A 186 -26.58 -2.61 9.91
C VAL A 186 -26.43 -1.29 10.68
N ASN A 187 -25.25 -1.04 11.26
CA ASN A 187 -24.95 0.15 12.08
C ASN A 187 -24.32 1.29 11.27
N ALA A 188 -24.66 1.41 9.99
CA ALA A 188 -24.04 2.36 9.07
C ALA A 188 -24.11 3.81 9.56
N ASP A 189 -25.28 4.26 10.02
CA ASP A 189 -25.47 5.67 10.43
C ASP A 189 -24.64 6.03 11.66
N GLU A 190 -24.39 5.09 12.59
CA GLU A 190 -23.52 5.29 13.75
C GLU A 190 -22.05 5.45 13.33
N PHE A 191 -21.58 4.60 12.39
CA PHE A 191 -20.23 4.73 11.84
C PHE A 191 -20.05 6.02 11.05
N LEU A 192 -21.03 6.40 10.22
CA LEU A 192 -21.00 7.64 9.45
C LEU A 192 -20.98 8.86 10.38
N ALA A 193 -21.79 8.87 11.44
CA ALA A 193 -21.77 9.96 12.43
C ALA A 193 -20.42 10.08 13.12
N SER A 194 -19.83 8.95 13.52
CA SER A 194 -18.53 8.89 14.19
C SER A 194 -17.35 9.30 13.30
N ALA A 195 -17.49 9.12 11.98
CA ALA A 195 -16.49 9.53 11.00
C ALA A 195 -16.49 11.04 10.71
N ILE A 196 -17.61 11.75 10.95
CA ILE A 196 -17.69 13.18 10.64
C ILE A 196 -16.68 13.97 11.50
N PRO A 197 -15.77 14.76 10.90
CA PRO A 197 -14.73 15.46 11.64
C PRO A 197 -15.35 16.44 12.64
N VAL A 198 -14.88 16.48 13.90
CA VAL A 198 -15.40 17.42 14.92
C VAL A 198 -15.15 18.89 14.54
N GLU A 199 -14.02 19.15 13.87
CA GLU A 199 -13.65 20.46 13.34
C GLU A 199 -14.12 20.62 11.90
N SER A 200 -14.22 21.87 11.42
CA SER A 200 -14.46 22.12 9.99
C SER A 200 -13.31 21.58 9.15
N GLY A 201 -13.64 20.95 8.04
CA GLY A 201 -12.69 20.21 7.26
C GLY A 201 -13.34 19.23 6.30
N ARG A 202 -12.50 18.52 5.56
CA ARG A 202 -12.91 17.48 4.62
C ARG A 202 -12.99 16.15 5.33
N LEU A 203 -13.86 15.28 4.83
CA LEU A 203 -13.99 13.90 5.28
C LEU A 203 -13.45 12.97 4.19
N PRO A 204 -12.19 12.54 4.29
CA PRO A 204 -11.65 11.52 3.42
C PRO A 204 -12.07 10.14 3.93
N LEU A 205 -12.47 9.23 3.04
CA LEU A 205 -12.88 7.87 3.36
C LEU A 205 -12.42 6.90 2.26
N ILE A 206 -12.42 5.61 2.58
CA ILE A 206 -11.98 4.56 1.67
C ILE A 206 -13.11 3.54 1.50
N LEU A 207 -13.37 3.16 0.25
CA LEU A 207 -14.15 1.97 -0.09
C LEU A 207 -13.19 0.82 -0.41
N GLY A 208 -13.58 -0.40 -0.09
CA GLY A 208 -12.86 -1.60 -0.48
C GLY A 208 -13.81 -2.70 -0.93
N PHE A 209 -13.37 -3.53 -1.86
CA PHE A 209 -14.10 -4.73 -2.27
C PHE A 209 -13.13 -5.76 -2.85
N LYS A 210 -13.58 -7.02 -2.94
CA LYS A 210 -12.78 -8.12 -3.48
C LYS A 210 -13.05 -8.31 -4.97
N THR A 211 -11.98 -8.45 -5.75
CA THR A 211 -12.03 -8.90 -7.15
C THR A 211 -11.36 -10.27 -7.29
N SER A 212 -11.46 -10.91 -8.45
CA SER A 212 -10.75 -12.17 -8.74
C SER A 212 -9.22 -12.00 -8.73
N SER A 213 -8.71 -10.81 -9.04
CA SER A 213 -7.29 -10.45 -8.96
C SER A 213 -6.81 -10.04 -7.56
N GLY A 214 -7.72 -9.88 -6.60
CA GLY A 214 -7.39 -9.44 -5.23
C GLY A 214 -8.26 -8.27 -4.76
N PRO A 215 -8.00 -7.76 -3.55
CA PRO A 215 -8.76 -6.65 -3.01
C PRO A 215 -8.37 -5.31 -3.66
N VAL A 216 -9.36 -4.46 -3.88
CA VAL A 216 -9.21 -3.14 -4.49
C VAL A 216 -9.69 -2.07 -3.53
N LEU A 217 -8.99 -0.93 -3.49
CA LEU A 217 -9.32 0.22 -2.66
C LEU A 217 -9.64 1.44 -3.53
N ALA A 218 -10.65 2.21 -3.11
CA ALA A 218 -11.09 3.42 -3.79
C ALA A 218 -11.23 4.56 -2.79
N GLY A 219 -10.57 5.68 -3.05
CA GLY A 219 -10.56 6.83 -2.15
C GLY A 219 -11.65 7.83 -2.52
N LEU A 220 -12.26 8.43 -1.51
CA LEU A 220 -13.31 9.43 -1.64
C LEU A 220 -13.08 10.56 -0.65
N GLU A 221 -13.37 11.79 -1.05
CA GLU A 221 -13.28 12.97 -0.19
C GLU A 221 -14.58 13.78 -0.27
N ILE A 222 -15.29 13.87 0.85
CA ILE A 222 -16.48 14.70 0.99
C ILE A 222 -16.04 16.07 1.51
N ARG A 223 -16.42 17.12 0.78
CA ARG A 223 -16.25 18.51 1.24
C ARG A 223 -17.35 18.86 2.23
N GLU A 224 -17.05 19.73 3.17
CA GLU A 224 -18.03 20.16 4.17
C GLU A 224 -19.27 20.77 3.47
N PRO A 225 -20.50 20.38 3.87
CA PRO A 225 -21.70 20.85 3.22
C PRO A 225 -21.87 22.36 3.41
N THR A 226 -22.17 23.06 2.33
CA THR A 226 -22.37 24.51 2.31
C THR A 226 -23.69 24.86 1.62
N VAL A 227 -24.33 25.92 2.10
CA VAL A 227 -25.55 26.50 1.51
C VAL A 227 -25.28 27.93 1.06
N ALA A 228 -26.03 28.40 0.07
CA ALA A 228 -25.98 29.81 -0.32
C ALA A 228 -26.40 30.72 0.85
N LYS A 229 -25.76 31.87 0.99
CA LYS A 229 -26.17 32.87 1.97
C LYS A 229 -27.49 33.51 1.55
N ALA A 230 -28.37 33.75 2.51
CA ALA A 230 -29.58 34.53 2.27
C ALA A 230 -29.19 35.95 1.85
N GLY A 231 -29.62 36.37 0.66
CA GLY A 231 -29.34 37.70 0.10
C GLY A 231 -28.19 37.76 -0.91
N ASP A 232 -27.29 36.76 -0.96
CA ASP A 232 -26.23 36.69 -1.97
C ASP A 232 -25.97 35.22 -2.35
N LEU A 233 -26.47 34.84 -3.52
CA LEU A 233 -26.37 33.48 -4.06
C LEU A 233 -24.93 33.09 -4.47
N THR A 234 -24.02 34.06 -4.58
CA THR A 234 -22.62 33.80 -4.93
C THR A 234 -21.79 33.37 -3.73
N GLN A 235 -22.19 33.78 -2.52
CA GLN A 235 -21.51 33.41 -1.29
C GLN A 235 -22.11 32.15 -0.68
N ARG A 236 -21.25 31.21 -0.28
CA ARG A 236 -21.64 30.03 0.49
C ARG A 236 -21.25 30.15 1.95
N ARG A 237 -22.08 29.60 2.83
CA ARG A 237 -21.82 29.45 4.27
C ARG A 237 -21.94 27.98 4.66
N ASN A 238 -21.18 27.58 5.67
CA ASN A 238 -21.28 26.26 6.25
C ASN A 238 -22.64 26.09 6.96
N CYS A 239 -23.37 25.02 6.65
CA CYS A 239 -24.69 24.72 7.23
C CYS A 239 -24.66 23.63 8.31
N ARG A 240 -23.47 23.09 8.63
CA ARG A 240 -23.30 21.97 9.57
C ARG A 240 -24.00 22.20 10.90
N ASN A 241 -23.80 23.37 11.51
CA ASN A 241 -24.32 23.71 12.83
C ASN A 241 -25.62 24.54 12.79
N ASP A 242 -26.27 24.70 11.63
CA ASP A 242 -27.47 25.53 11.52
C ASP A 242 -28.56 25.09 12.52
N GLY A 243 -28.97 25.99 13.41
CA GLY A 243 -29.98 25.75 14.44
C GLY A 243 -29.48 25.08 15.74
N PHE A 244 -28.18 24.77 15.86
CA PHE A 244 -27.62 24.08 17.02
C PHE A 244 -26.34 24.76 17.54
N ARG A 245 -26.04 24.58 18.83
CA ARG A 245 -24.72 24.92 19.37
C ARG A 245 -23.67 23.97 18.79
N ALA A 246 -22.44 24.46 18.59
CA ALA A 246 -21.33 23.64 18.14
C ALA A 246 -21.18 22.39 19.03
N ARG A 247 -20.97 21.21 18.42
CA ARG A 247 -20.85 19.91 19.09
C ARG A 247 -22.10 19.43 19.85
N ARG A 248 -23.27 20.01 19.59
CA ARG A 248 -24.58 19.60 20.16
C ARG A 248 -25.61 19.24 19.08
N VAL A 249 -25.15 18.97 17.87
CA VAL A 249 -26.01 18.52 16.77
C VAL A 249 -26.26 17.02 16.93
N PRO A 250 -27.51 16.53 16.90
CA PRO A 250 -27.80 15.09 16.92
C PRO A 250 -27.18 14.37 15.71
N ASP A 251 -26.73 13.13 15.93
CA ASP A 251 -26.02 12.33 14.91
C ASP A 251 -26.84 12.13 13.62
N ALA A 252 -28.14 11.83 13.75
CA ALA A 252 -29.03 11.70 12.59
C ALA A 252 -29.07 12.96 11.72
N VAL A 253 -29.04 14.15 12.34
CA VAL A 253 -29.04 15.43 11.64
C VAL A 253 -27.67 15.70 11.01
N LEU A 254 -26.58 15.35 11.70
CA LEU A 254 -25.23 15.47 11.15
C LEU A 254 -25.06 14.60 9.90
N VAL A 255 -25.44 13.32 9.98
CA VAL A 255 -25.36 12.38 8.87
C VAL A 255 -26.20 12.87 7.69
N GLN A 256 -27.45 13.30 7.93
CA GLN A 256 -28.31 13.82 6.87
C GLN A 256 -27.73 15.06 6.17
N ARG A 257 -27.06 15.95 6.90
CA ARG A 257 -26.44 17.17 6.33
C ARG A 257 -25.15 16.86 5.58
N TYR A 258 -24.31 15.98 6.13
CA TYR A 258 -23.00 15.67 5.54
C TYR A 258 -23.13 14.76 4.32
N PHE A 259 -24.01 13.76 4.40
CA PHE A 259 -24.26 12.77 3.35
C PHE A 259 -25.51 13.11 2.52
N GLY A 260 -25.65 14.39 2.15
CA GLY A 260 -26.69 14.88 1.25
C GLY A 260 -26.23 14.94 -0.22
N ALA A 261 -26.73 15.93 -0.96
CA ALA A 261 -26.41 16.14 -2.38
C ALA A 261 -25.00 16.74 -2.64
N THR A 262 -24.13 16.76 -1.64
CA THR A 262 -22.76 17.30 -1.78
C THR A 262 -21.97 16.42 -2.74
N HIS A 263 -21.30 17.03 -3.72
CA HIS A 263 -20.42 16.29 -4.64
C HIS A 263 -19.21 15.72 -3.92
N VAL A 264 -18.82 14.52 -4.34
CA VAL A 264 -17.66 13.79 -3.83
C VAL A 264 -16.49 13.97 -4.78
N SER A 265 -15.31 14.19 -4.21
CA SER A 265 -14.05 14.17 -4.96
C SER A 265 -13.46 12.76 -4.89
N LEU A 266 -13.01 12.22 -6.02
CA LEU A 266 -12.42 10.88 -6.06
C LEU A 266 -10.91 10.97 -5.81
N ALA A 267 -10.37 9.97 -5.10
CA ALA A 267 -8.95 9.86 -4.82
C ALA A 267 -8.43 8.48 -5.22
N GLU A 268 -7.24 8.46 -5.81
CA GLU A 268 -6.47 7.23 -5.96
C GLU A 268 -5.91 6.83 -4.59
N VAL A 269 -6.05 5.56 -4.24
CA VAL A 269 -5.47 4.97 -3.03
C VAL A 269 -4.26 4.14 -3.43
N VAL A 270 -3.10 4.53 -2.92
CA VAL A 270 -1.85 3.80 -3.10
C VAL A 270 -1.61 2.99 -1.84
N ARG A 271 -1.56 1.66 -1.96
CA ARG A 271 -1.19 0.78 -0.85
C ARG A 271 0.31 0.93 -0.55
N VAL A 272 0.63 1.07 0.72
CA VAL A 272 2.02 1.20 1.24
C VAL A 272 2.29 0.23 2.37
N ASP A 273 1.39 -0.74 2.56
CA ASP A 273 1.54 -1.85 3.49
C ASP A 273 2.48 -2.95 2.94
N ALA A 274 2.93 -3.82 3.86
CA ALA A 274 3.87 -4.89 3.55
C ALA A 274 3.34 -5.88 2.50
N GLU A 275 2.07 -6.27 2.62
CA GLU A 275 1.46 -7.25 1.72
C GLU A 275 1.55 -6.76 0.27
N TRP A 276 1.16 -5.50 0.03
CA TRP A 276 1.25 -4.91 -1.31
C TRP A 276 2.69 -4.73 -1.80
N CYS A 277 3.59 -4.20 -0.96
CA CYS A 277 4.94 -3.88 -1.40
C CYS A 277 5.80 -5.14 -1.65
N LEU A 278 5.50 -6.25 -0.96
CA LEU A 278 6.15 -7.54 -1.16
C LEU A 278 5.47 -8.38 -2.25
N TYR A 279 4.26 -7.99 -2.68
CA TYR A 279 3.52 -8.65 -3.76
C TYR A 279 4.19 -8.41 -5.13
N ARG A 280 4.72 -9.47 -5.75
CA ARG A 280 5.36 -9.42 -7.08
C ARG A 280 4.49 -10.06 -8.18
N GLY A 281 3.21 -9.70 -8.26
CA GLY A 281 2.30 -10.21 -9.30
C GLY A 281 1.96 -11.71 -9.17
N GLY A 282 2.10 -12.27 -7.96
CA GLY A 282 1.90 -13.68 -7.63
C GLY A 282 1.85 -13.89 -6.11
N ASN A 283 2.15 -15.09 -5.60
CA ASN A 283 2.16 -15.43 -4.16
C ASN A 283 3.36 -14.87 -3.36
N GLY A 284 3.92 -13.72 -3.77
CA GLY A 284 5.17 -13.18 -3.23
C GLY A 284 5.12 -12.74 -1.76
N PHE A 285 3.93 -12.48 -1.22
CA PHE A 285 3.74 -12.25 0.21
C PHE A 285 3.35 -13.55 0.91
N SER A 286 4.08 -13.90 1.97
CA SER A 286 3.72 -14.98 2.89
C SER A 286 3.46 -14.40 4.27
N ALA A 287 2.20 -14.47 4.73
CA ALA A 287 1.84 -14.04 6.08
C ALA A 287 2.59 -14.85 7.16
N GLU A 288 2.87 -16.13 6.88
CA GLU A 288 3.66 -16.98 7.77
C GLU A 288 5.10 -16.47 7.90
N LEU A 289 5.75 -16.17 6.76
CA LEU A 289 7.13 -15.63 6.76
C LEU A 289 7.19 -14.24 7.39
N PHE A 290 6.19 -13.40 7.10
CA PHE A 290 6.11 -12.04 7.65
C PHE A 290 5.94 -12.02 9.17
N ALA A 291 5.28 -13.03 9.73
CA ALA A 291 5.15 -13.20 11.17
C ALA A 291 6.45 -13.67 11.86
N LYS A 292 7.46 -14.15 11.10
CA LYS A 292 8.71 -14.64 11.68
C LYS A 292 9.59 -13.53 12.24
N LYS A 293 10.23 -13.83 13.36
CA LYS A 293 11.25 -13.01 14.00
C LYS A 293 12.62 -13.66 13.89
N VAL A 294 13.59 -12.95 13.31
CA VAL A 294 14.95 -13.46 13.09
C VAL A 294 15.96 -12.66 13.92
N ALA A 295 16.79 -13.34 14.69
CA ALA A 295 17.94 -12.70 15.33
C ALA A 295 19.16 -12.75 14.40
N ILE A 296 19.79 -11.61 14.16
CA ILE A 296 21.07 -11.49 13.48
C ILE A 296 22.11 -11.15 14.54
N VAL A 297 22.98 -12.11 14.85
CA VAL A 297 24.07 -11.97 15.83
C VAL A 297 25.35 -11.72 15.06
N GLY A 298 25.94 -10.54 15.23
CA GLY A 298 26.93 -9.97 14.31
C GLY A 298 26.24 -9.24 13.16
N CYS A 299 26.23 -7.91 13.23
CA CYS A 299 25.68 -7.00 12.24
C CYS A 299 26.80 -6.40 11.36
N GLY A 300 27.87 -7.16 11.10
CA GLY A 300 28.91 -6.80 10.14
C GLY A 300 28.46 -6.91 8.69
N SER A 301 29.41 -6.94 7.76
CA SER A 301 29.15 -7.01 6.31
C SER A 301 28.13 -8.08 5.91
N LEU A 302 28.37 -9.33 6.31
CA LEU A 302 27.50 -10.44 5.95
C LEU A 302 26.12 -10.34 6.61
N GLY A 303 26.07 -10.13 7.93
CA GLY A 303 24.82 -10.06 8.69
C GLY A 303 23.92 -8.92 8.26
N ALA A 304 24.48 -7.74 7.99
CA ALA A 304 23.71 -6.57 7.58
C ALA A 304 23.10 -6.73 6.18
N ASP A 305 23.86 -7.24 5.20
CA ASP A 305 23.34 -7.51 3.86
C ASP A 305 22.31 -8.66 3.87
N LEU A 306 22.55 -9.69 4.67
CA LEU A 306 21.61 -10.79 4.84
C LEU A 306 20.28 -10.31 5.43
N ALA A 307 20.31 -9.47 6.47
CA ALA A 307 19.12 -8.87 7.06
C ALA A 307 18.30 -8.10 6.01
N ALA A 308 18.97 -7.27 5.20
CA ALA A 308 18.32 -6.52 4.14
C ALA A 308 17.68 -7.42 3.08
N MET A 309 18.35 -8.52 2.71
CA MET A 309 17.81 -9.50 1.78
C MET A 309 16.60 -10.25 2.36
N MET A 310 16.68 -10.69 3.62
CA MET A 310 15.59 -11.40 4.30
C MET A 310 14.36 -10.51 4.48
N ALA A 311 14.55 -9.23 4.80
CA ALA A 311 13.48 -8.26 4.87
C ALA A 311 12.77 -8.09 3.51
N LYS A 312 13.54 -7.98 2.43
CA LYS A 312 13.02 -7.91 1.05
C LYS A 312 12.37 -9.22 0.59
N ALA A 313 12.77 -10.36 1.17
CA ALA A 313 12.14 -11.66 0.95
C ALA A 313 10.84 -11.83 1.74
N GLY A 314 10.58 -10.98 2.73
CA GLY A 314 9.31 -10.91 3.45
C GLY A 314 9.35 -11.30 4.92
N VAL A 315 10.53 -11.41 5.55
CA VAL A 315 10.63 -11.52 7.02
C VAL A 315 10.26 -10.18 7.65
N GLY A 316 9.31 -10.18 8.59
CA GLY A 316 8.75 -8.94 9.12
C GLY A 316 9.40 -8.42 10.40
N SER A 317 10.11 -9.28 11.16
CA SER A 317 10.67 -8.89 12.46
C SER A 317 12.14 -9.30 12.62
N PHE A 318 12.95 -8.41 13.19
CA PHE A 318 14.37 -8.62 13.39
C PHE A 318 14.83 -8.21 14.79
N VAL A 319 15.79 -8.95 15.33
CA VAL A 319 16.62 -8.54 16.48
C VAL A 319 18.06 -8.47 16.00
N PHE A 320 18.67 -7.29 16.10
CA PHE A 320 20.05 -7.05 15.71
C PHE A 320 20.93 -7.04 16.96
N VAL A 321 21.96 -7.86 16.99
CA VAL A 321 22.88 -7.99 18.13
C VAL A 321 24.30 -7.72 17.64
N ASP A 322 24.89 -6.63 18.10
CA ASP A 322 26.26 -6.23 17.77
C ASP A 322 26.71 -5.13 18.72
N ASP A 323 27.91 -5.25 19.30
CA ASP A 323 28.52 -4.27 20.21
C ASP A 323 29.53 -3.35 19.51
N GLU A 324 29.77 -3.53 18.21
CA GLU A 324 30.71 -2.71 17.47
C GLU A 324 30.06 -1.43 16.92
N VAL A 325 30.94 -0.46 16.65
CA VAL A 325 30.62 0.80 15.98
C VAL A 325 31.08 0.72 14.53
N LEU A 326 30.32 1.33 13.61
CA LEU A 326 30.70 1.39 12.20
C LEU A 326 31.90 2.32 12.00
N ASP A 327 32.96 1.83 11.38
CA ASP A 327 34.15 2.62 11.01
C ASP A 327 34.28 2.75 9.48
N TRP A 328 35.06 3.74 9.03
CA TRP A 328 35.36 4.00 7.62
C TRP A 328 35.89 2.76 6.89
N GLY A 329 36.70 1.94 7.58
CA GLY A 329 37.21 0.68 7.03
C GLY A 329 36.12 -0.35 6.71
N ASN A 330 34.90 -0.19 7.21
CA ASN A 330 33.78 -1.09 6.91
C ASN A 330 32.93 -0.63 5.72
N VAL A 331 32.93 0.67 5.40
CA VAL A 331 31.96 1.31 4.48
C VAL A 331 31.92 0.68 3.09
N SER A 332 33.04 0.18 2.57
CA SER A 332 33.09 -0.42 1.22
C SER A 332 32.31 -1.73 1.08
N ARG A 333 32.03 -2.41 2.19
CA ARG A 333 31.46 -3.77 2.22
C ARG A 333 30.33 -3.92 3.23
N HIS A 334 29.88 -2.84 3.84
CA HIS A 334 28.83 -2.86 4.86
C HIS A 334 27.58 -2.22 4.28
N PHE A 335 26.42 -2.83 4.54
CA PHE A 335 25.13 -2.29 4.11
C PHE A 335 24.93 -0.83 4.53
N LEU A 336 25.32 -0.53 5.78
CA LEU A 336 25.40 0.84 6.28
C LEU A 336 26.53 1.62 5.58
N GLY A 337 26.17 2.68 4.87
CA GLY A 337 27.11 3.59 4.21
C GLY A 337 27.74 4.62 5.16
N GLY A 338 28.59 5.49 4.59
CA GLY A 338 29.41 6.45 5.33
C GLY A 338 28.66 7.44 6.24
N VAL A 339 27.36 7.67 6.00
CA VAL A 339 26.51 8.54 6.85
C VAL A 339 26.29 7.98 8.26
N HIS A 340 26.55 6.69 8.46
CA HIS A 340 26.35 5.98 9.74
C HIS A 340 27.66 5.72 10.50
N VAL A 341 28.80 6.23 10.01
CA VAL A 341 30.10 6.06 10.68
C VAL A 341 30.07 6.69 12.07
N GLY A 342 30.59 5.98 13.06
CA GLY A 342 30.57 6.37 14.48
C GLY A 342 29.30 5.96 15.23
N GLN A 343 28.33 5.33 14.57
CA GLN A 343 27.12 4.77 15.20
C GLN A 343 27.27 3.27 15.47
N SER A 344 26.57 2.76 16.50
CA SER A 344 26.47 1.31 16.72
C SER A 344 25.87 0.62 15.49
N LYS A 345 26.49 -0.47 15.05
CA LYS A 345 26.03 -1.24 13.88
C LYS A 345 24.62 -1.78 14.09
N ALA A 346 24.32 -2.35 15.25
CA ALA A 346 23.00 -2.89 15.57
C ALA A 346 21.91 -1.81 15.51
N THR A 347 22.12 -0.66 16.18
CA THR A 347 21.12 0.42 16.21
C THR A 347 20.95 1.08 14.84
N ALA A 348 22.05 1.37 14.14
CA ALA A 348 22.00 2.00 12.82
C ALA A 348 21.35 1.08 11.77
N LEU A 349 21.63 -0.23 11.81
CA LEU A 349 21.01 -1.21 10.92
C LEU A 349 19.50 -1.32 11.15
N ALA A 350 19.07 -1.41 12.42
CA ALA A 350 17.66 -1.43 12.78
C ALA A 350 16.92 -0.19 12.22
N SER A 351 17.47 0.99 12.50
CA SER A 351 16.87 2.25 12.06
C SER A 351 16.86 2.39 10.53
N GLU A 352 17.95 2.05 9.85
CA GLU A 352 18.04 2.18 8.40
C GLU A 352 17.09 1.21 7.67
N LEU A 353 16.98 -0.04 8.15
CA LEU A 353 16.03 -0.99 7.56
C LEU A 353 14.58 -0.58 7.81
N ALA A 354 14.23 -0.13 9.02
CA ALA A 354 12.90 0.41 9.31
C ALA A 354 12.60 1.64 8.44
N ARG A 355 13.58 2.52 8.20
CA ARG A 355 13.44 3.68 7.32
C ARG A 355 13.18 3.29 5.87
N GLN A 356 13.87 2.27 5.37
CA GLN A 356 13.68 1.77 4.01
C GLN A 356 12.37 0.98 3.86
N MET A 357 11.96 0.25 4.90
CA MET A 357 10.78 -0.62 4.93
C MET A 357 10.00 -0.37 6.23
N PRO A 358 9.14 0.66 6.28
CA PRO A 358 8.44 1.11 7.51
C PRO A 358 7.51 0.10 8.17
N TRP A 359 7.24 -1.03 7.53
CA TRP A 359 6.45 -2.13 8.08
C TRP A 359 7.27 -3.13 8.91
N LEU A 360 8.62 -3.02 8.90
CA LEU A 360 9.48 -3.91 9.67
C LEU A 360 9.42 -3.57 11.16
N LYS A 361 9.48 -4.62 12.00
CA LYS A 361 9.69 -4.50 13.44
C LYS A 361 11.14 -4.83 13.76
N THR A 362 11.90 -3.85 14.22
CA THR A 362 13.33 -4.01 14.49
C THR A 362 13.66 -3.72 15.94
N GLU A 363 14.38 -4.61 16.60
CA GLU A 363 14.97 -4.41 17.93
C GLU A 363 16.50 -4.39 17.77
N ALA A 364 17.19 -3.49 18.47
CA ALA A 364 18.66 -3.42 18.47
C ALA A 364 19.22 -3.63 19.88
N MET A 365 20.08 -4.65 20.03
CA MET A 365 20.79 -4.98 21.25
C MET A 365 22.28 -4.64 21.06
N VAL A 366 22.74 -3.55 21.67
CA VAL A 366 24.17 -3.20 21.67
C VAL A 366 24.85 -4.04 22.74
N SER A 367 25.23 -5.25 22.37
CA SER A 367 25.76 -6.29 23.27
C SER A 367 26.55 -7.29 22.46
N SER A 368 27.58 -7.87 23.07
CA SER A 368 28.23 -9.07 22.55
C SER A 368 27.26 -10.25 22.62
N ALA A 369 27.54 -11.31 21.84
CA ALA A 369 26.73 -12.52 21.84
C ALA A 369 26.76 -13.22 23.21
N GLU A 370 27.92 -13.26 23.84
CA GLU A 370 28.18 -13.90 25.13
C GLU A 370 27.34 -13.25 26.23
N ALA A 371 27.44 -11.92 26.36
CA ALA A 371 26.68 -11.16 27.36
C ALA A 371 25.16 -11.32 27.13
N LEU A 372 24.71 -11.35 25.87
CA LEU A 372 23.29 -11.54 25.57
C LEU A 372 22.80 -12.94 25.98
N ILE A 373 23.60 -13.98 25.76
CA ILE A 373 23.27 -15.36 26.13
C ILE A 373 23.21 -15.52 27.64
N ASP A 374 24.15 -14.92 28.38
CA ASP A 374 24.23 -15.05 29.82
C ASP A 374 23.17 -14.21 30.54
N GLU A 375 23.00 -12.95 30.13
CA GLU A 375 22.15 -12.00 30.86
C GLU A 375 20.70 -12.02 30.37
N ARG A 376 20.48 -12.23 29.06
CA ARG A 376 19.18 -12.05 28.41
C ARG A 376 18.88 -13.13 27.34
N PRO A 377 19.04 -14.44 27.65
CA PRO A 377 18.84 -15.52 26.67
C PRO A 377 17.42 -15.55 26.09
N ASP A 378 16.44 -15.04 26.85
CA ASP A 378 15.06 -14.93 26.40
C ASP A 378 14.89 -14.04 25.16
N VAL A 379 15.81 -13.10 24.90
CA VAL A 379 15.80 -12.32 23.65
C VAL A 379 15.90 -13.24 22.44
N LEU A 380 16.83 -14.18 22.48
CA LEU A 380 17.08 -15.15 21.41
C LEU A 380 15.97 -16.22 21.36
N ARG A 381 15.49 -16.72 22.51
CA ARG A 381 14.41 -17.73 22.58
C ARG A 381 13.07 -17.27 21.98
N ARG A 382 12.84 -15.95 21.89
CA ARG A 382 11.63 -15.35 21.31
C ARG A 382 11.67 -15.29 19.78
N CYS A 383 12.79 -15.63 19.16
CA CYS A 383 12.96 -15.63 17.71
C CYS A 383 12.58 -16.99 17.12
N ASP A 384 12.26 -17.03 15.84
CA ASP A 384 12.01 -18.26 15.08
C ASP A 384 13.30 -18.86 14.49
N LEU A 385 14.30 -18.01 14.28
CA LEU A 385 15.60 -18.37 13.71
C LEU A 385 16.67 -17.44 14.27
N ILE A 386 17.86 -17.98 14.53
CA ILE A 386 19.05 -17.21 14.88
C ILE A 386 20.07 -17.42 13.77
N ILE A 387 20.68 -16.33 13.32
CA ILE A 387 21.77 -16.35 12.35
C ILE A 387 22.97 -15.65 12.97
N SER A 388 24.05 -16.39 13.18
CA SER A 388 25.33 -15.86 13.64
C SER A 388 26.24 -15.59 12.47
N THR A 389 26.73 -14.36 12.37
CA THR A 389 27.76 -13.93 11.42
C THR A 389 28.89 -13.16 12.11
N THR A 390 29.12 -13.45 13.39
CA THR A 390 30.21 -12.84 14.17
C THR A 390 31.58 -13.26 13.64
N GLY A 391 31.72 -14.51 13.19
CA GLY A 391 33.01 -15.09 12.81
C GLY A 391 33.97 -15.26 13.99
N ASP A 392 33.47 -15.12 15.22
CA ASP A 392 34.22 -15.32 16.45
C ASP A 392 33.91 -16.70 17.06
N TRP A 393 34.96 -17.48 17.27
CA TRP A 393 34.85 -18.85 17.76
C TRP A 393 34.21 -18.95 19.17
N THR A 394 34.45 -17.96 20.04
CA THR A 394 33.92 -17.96 21.41
C THR A 394 32.41 -17.75 21.39
N SER A 395 31.97 -16.71 20.68
CA SER A 395 30.55 -16.44 20.43
C SER A 395 29.84 -17.65 19.83
N GLU A 396 30.43 -18.27 18.81
CA GLU A 396 29.83 -19.41 18.11
C GLU A 396 29.74 -20.66 19.01
N CYS A 397 30.78 -20.95 19.80
CA CYS A 397 30.75 -22.04 20.77
C CYS A 397 29.66 -21.83 21.84
N MET A 398 29.51 -20.61 22.35
CA MET A 398 28.47 -20.30 23.33
C MET A 398 27.06 -20.40 22.74
N LEU A 399 26.85 -19.90 21.52
CA LEU A 399 25.56 -20.04 20.81
C LEU A 399 25.23 -21.52 20.55
N ASN A 400 26.21 -22.31 20.12
CA ASN A 400 26.02 -23.75 19.90
C ASN A 400 25.71 -24.49 21.21
N ALA A 401 26.43 -24.16 22.30
CA ALA A 401 26.16 -24.73 23.61
C ALA A 401 24.75 -24.34 24.11
N ALA A 402 24.36 -23.08 23.95
CA ALA A 402 23.03 -22.58 24.28
C ALA A 402 21.94 -23.32 23.49
N CYS A 403 22.15 -23.52 22.18
CA CYS A 403 21.22 -24.28 21.32
C CYS A 403 21.00 -25.72 21.80
N ARG A 404 22.02 -26.36 22.38
CA ARG A 404 21.95 -27.75 22.85
C ARG A 404 21.43 -27.90 24.28
N THR A 405 21.58 -26.87 25.10
CA THR A 405 21.32 -26.95 26.55
C THR A 405 20.06 -26.21 26.97
N LEU A 406 19.69 -25.14 26.26
CA LEU A 406 18.51 -24.35 26.58
C LEU A 406 17.28 -24.94 25.91
N THR A 407 16.20 -25.06 26.68
CA THR A 407 14.92 -25.55 26.17
C THR A 407 14.30 -24.53 25.20
N ARG A 408 13.71 -25.03 24.10
CA ARG A 408 13.05 -24.20 23.07
C ARG A 408 13.98 -23.15 22.46
N PHE A 409 15.25 -23.47 22.28
CA PHE A 409 16.15 -22.62 21.52
C PHE A 409 15.83 -22.73 20.03
N PRO A 410 15.77 -21.62 19.27
CA PRO A 410 15.44 -21.65 17.85
C PRO A 410 16.51 -22.37 17.02
N ALA A 411 16.15 -22.73 15.79
CA ALA A 411 17.15 -23.17 14.82
C ALA A 411 18.25 -22.11 14.66
N LEU A 412 19.48 -22.56 14.44
CA LEU A 412 20.65 -21.72 14.40
C LEU A 412 21.40 -21.92 13.09
N ILE A 413 21.77 -20.83 12.42
CA ILE A 413 22.63 -20.85 11.25
C ILE A 413 23.90 -20.06 11.57
N PHE A 414 25.05 -20.68 11.36
CA PHE A 414 26.34 -19.99 11.35
C PHE A 414 26.71 -19.64 9.91
N GLY A 415 27.21 -18.44 9.68
CA GLY A 415 27.69 -18.00 8.38
C GLY A 415 28.98 -17.19 8.53
N TRP A 416 30.01 -17.55 7.75
CA TRP A 416 31.28 -16.83 7.75
C TRP A 416 31.92 -16.83 6.36
N THR A 417 32.89 -15.95 6.17
CA THR A 417 33.70 -15.86 4.96
C THR A 417 35.15 -16.13 5.30
N GLU A 418 35.83 -16.92 4.47
CA GLU A 418 37.26 -17.16 4.60
C GLU A 418 38.08 -15.90 4.32
N ALA A 419 39.34 -15.91 4.77
CA ALA A 419 40.28 -14.84 4.50
C ALA A 419 40.35 -14.52 2.99
N TYR A 420 40.49 -13.24 2.66
CA TYR A 420 40.47 -12.73 1.28
C TYR A 420 39.16 -12.95 0.50
N GLY A 421 38.09 -13.42 1.15
CA GLY A 421 36.78 -13.60 0.51
C GLY A 421 36.76 -14.71 -0.55
N ILE A 422 37.67 -15.68 -0.47
CA ILE A 422 37.81 -16.75 -1.46
C ILE A 422 36.70 -17.81 -1.36
N ALA A 423 36.07 -17.91 -0.20
CA ALA A 423 34.99 -18.85 0.08
C ALA A 423 34.05 -18.28 1.15
N GLY A 424 32.80 -18.74 1.11
CA GLY A 424 31.79 -18.49 2.13
C GLY A 424 31.18 -19.81 2.58
N HIS A 425 30.87 -19.89 3.86
CA HIS A 425 30.35 -21.10 4.49
C HIS A 425 29.04 -20.77 5.21
N ALA A 426 28.16 -21.76 5.26
CA ALA A 426 26.96 -21.74 6.08
C ALA A 426 26.74 -23.11 6.71
N LEU A 427 26.45 -23.14 8.01
CA LEU A 427 26.16 -24.35 8.76
C LEU A 427 24.84 -24.18 9.51
N ALA A 428 23.87 -25.04 9.22
CA ALA A 428 22.61 -25.08 9.95
C ALA A 428 22.66 -26.13 11.06
N VAL A 429 22.31 -25.71 12.27
CA VAL A 429 22.06 -26.57 13.44
C VAL A 429 20.57 -26.55 13.69
N LEU A 430 19.93 -27.69 13.44
CA LEU A 430 18.50 -27.88 13.65
C LEU A 430 18.30 -28.44 15.07
N ALA A 431 17.50 -27.75 15.87
CA ALA A 431 17.20 -28.09 17.27
C ALA A 431 16.21 -29.24 17.41
#